data_AF-A0A671W981-F1
#
_entry.id   AF-A0A671W981-F1
#
_cell.length_a   1.000
_cell.length_b   1.000
_cell.length_c   1.000
_cell.angle_alpha   90.00
_cell.angle_beta   90.00
_cell.angle_gamma   90.00
#
_symmetry.space_group_name_H-M   'P 1'
#
loop_
_entity.id
_entity.type
_entity.pdbx_description
1 polymer ?
#
loop_
_entity_poly.entity_id
_entity_poly.type
_entity_poly.pdbx_seq_one_letter_code
_entity_poly.pdbx_strand_id
1 'polypeptide(L)'
;MCSLALFPPPLPSGQTTLCESNNELLSGTTTEDQLKQESSPLSLYFPRESLKLHSRTESSSKAAFLDHSETLWMRSAAAWRDGGLTGLLNEITTSHTEVPKWLSMSSGCILALLQKVSSFHGSLFPHLTLSSEDMIAEFSQVLNWSDCVVRAFAWHPHTDKFAVALLDDSIKIYNPKSATTPTLKHRLQRSVAAVQWKPLCASALAVACQNCLLVWHVDPCSLSTRPSSGCAQVLSHPGHSPVTSIAWSPSGSLLVSASPMDTAMMVWDVASESCVPLQRVGGGGVSFLSWSPDGSHVLASTPSALFRVWETRMWTCERWPCVKGRCQSGCWSPDGSRLLFTVQGEMVIYALTFTDTPAGVPTSTSQGPQAAAVVADLSETTFNTPDGDIIVGGEIQSLAWDSTGERLAVLLKGDPHAADRPAIIAVFKTRTSPIFELLPCGFVQGERGAEPRLMQFHPSFQHGALLTVCWSSGRITHVPFYFLSAGVPHCGLSGSPSLPRPQTVPADFANQSLFTELMS
;
A
#
# COMPACT_ATOMS: atom_id res chain seq x y z
N MET A 1 27.95 -3.02 3.45
CA MET A 1 26.56 -3.53 3.37
C MET A 1 26.02 -3.54 4.78
N CYS A 2 24.86 -2.92 5.02
CA CYS A 2 24.27 -2.87 6.36
C CYS A 2 23.63 -4.22 6.71
N SER A 3 23.74 -4.67 7.96
CA SER A 3 23.09 -5.88 8.46
C SER A 3 22.33 -5.58 9.75
N LEU A 4 21.26 -6.35 10.02
CA LEU A 4 20.50 -6.22 11.26
C LEU A 4 21.35 -6.44 12.52
N ALA A 5 22.42 -7.24 12.45
CA ALA A 5 23.31 -7.45 13.60
C ALA A 5 24.01 -6.18 14.10
N LEU A 6 24.02 -5.10 13.29
CA LEU A 6 24.57 -3.79 13.65
C LEU A 6 23.55 -2.87 14.35
N PHE A 7 22.28 -3.28 14.43
CA PHE A 7 21.24 -2.50 15.08
C PHE A 7 21.36 -2.59 16.61
N PRO A 8 20.95 -1.54 17.35
CA PRO A 8 20.69 -1.66 18.77
C PRO A 8 19.54 -2.66 18.99
N PRO A 9 19.50 -3.37 20.15
CA PRO A 9 18.41 -4.28 20.44
C PRO A 9 17.06 -3.55 20.45
N PRO A 10 15.97 -4.19 20.02
CA PRO A 10 14.62 -3.64 20.14
C PRO A 10 14.28 -3.30 21.60
N LEU A 11 13.32 -2.38 21.78
CA LEU A 11 12.88 -1.95 23.10
C LEU A 11 12.23 -3.11 23.87
N PRO A 12 12.34 -3.10 25.21
CA PRO A 12 11.61 -4.04 26.07
C PRO A 12 10.10 -3.96 25.88
N SER A 13 9.40 -5.04 26.22
CA SER A 13 7.96 -5.13 26.11
C SER A 13 7.26 -4.05 26.94
N GLY A 14 6.27 -3.40 26.33
CA GLY A 14 5.49 -2.33 26.97
C GLY A 14 6.11 -0.93 26.89
N GLN A 15 7.32 -0.79 26.32
CA GLN A 15 7.82 0.51 25.88
C GLN A 15 7.37 0.78 24.44
N THR A 16 7.03 2.04 24.18
CA THR A 16 6.65 2.51 22.85
C THR A 16 7.67 3.53 22.35
N THR A 17 7.95 3.52 21.06
CA THR A 17 8.84 4.52 20.44
C THR A 17 8.11 5.86 20.37
N LEU A 18 8.66 6.89 21.01
CA LEU A 18 8.06 8.22 21.05
C LEU A 18 8.56 9.11 19.92
N CYS A 19 9.89 9.21 19.77
CA CYS A 19 10.54 10.04 18.75
C CYS A 19 11.99 9.62 18.53
N GLU A 20 12.60 10.08 17.45
CA GLU A 20 14.06 10.11 17.31
C GLU A 20 14.59 11.50 17.65
N SER A 21 15.61 11.55 18.51
CA SER A 21 16.37 12.77 18.81
C SER A 21 17.85 12.44 18.87
N ASN A 22 18.70 13.31 18.33
CA ASN A 22 20.16 13.10 18.30
C ASN A 22 20.57 11.73 17.76
N ASN A 23 19.90 11.27 16.69
CA ASN A 23 20.20 9.99 16.03
C ASN A 23 19.92 8.72 16.87
N GLU A 24 19.17 8.85 17.98
CA GLU A 24 18.73 7.77 18.85
C GLU A 24 17.21 7.75 19.00
N LEU A 25 16.62 6.56 19.04
CA LEU A 25 15.19 6.37 19.26
C LEU A 25 14.88 6.41 20.76
N LEU A 26 14.07 7.39 21.16
CA LEU A 26 13.60 7.54 22.53
C LEU A 26 12.31 6.75 22.73
N SER A 27 12.20 6.10 23.89
CA SER A 27 11.05 5.31 24.29
C SER A 27 10.37 5.88 25.53
N GLY A 28 9.10 5.53 25.72
CA GLY A 28 8.33 5.90 26.91
C GLY A 28 7.26 4.86 27.26
N THR A 29 6.77 4.96 28.49
CA THR A 29 5.69 4.12 29.02
C THR A 29 4.34 4.83 28.89
N THR A 30 3.31 4.05 28.53
CA THR A 30 2.01 4.52 28.02
C THR A 30 1.21 5.45 28.96
N THR A 31 1.56 5.59 30.24
CA THR A 31 0.69 6.18 31.26
C THR A 31 1.04 7.60 31.68
N GLU A 32 2.27 8.08 31.49
CA GLU A 32 2.68 9.43 31.95
C GLU A 32 2.99 10.43 30.83
N ASP A 33 3.36 9.97 29.63
CA ASP A 33 3.81 10.87 28.54
C ASP A 33 2.74 11.17 27.47
N GLN A 34 1.54 10.60 27.55
CA GLN A 34 0.39 11.03 26.73
C GLN A 34 0.04 12.52 26.96
N LEU A 35 0.39 13.07 28.13
CA LEU A 35 0.21 14.48 28.48
C LEU A 35 1.27 15.43 27.86
N LYS A 36 2.36 14.92 27.27
CA LYS A 36 3.39 15.76 26.62
C LYS A 36 3.31 15.78 25.09
N GLN A 37 2.40 15.01 24.50
CA GLN A 37 2.18 14.92 23.04
C GLN A 37 1.26 16.02 22.47
N GLU A 38 1.24 17.21 23.09
CA GLU A 38 0.39 18.34 22.63
C GLU A 38 0.86 18.98 21.29
N SER A 39 1.98 18.53 20.71
CA SER A 39 2.52 19.08 19.44
C SER A 39 2.58 18.11 18.26
N SER A 40 2.12 16.86 18.41
CA SER A 40 2.08 15.88 17.32
C SER A 40 0.68 15.79 16.68
N PRO A 41 0.57 15.46 15.38
CA PRO A 41 -0.73 15.25 14.75
C PRO A 41 -1.57 14.20 15.52
N LEU A 42 -2.88 14.34 15.42
CA LEU A 42 -3.87 13.58 16.20
C LEU A 42 -3.63 12.07 16.09
N SER A 43 -3.31 11.42 17.21
CA SER A 43 -3.36 9.96 17.30
C SER A 43 -4.81 9.51 17.20
N LEU A 44 -5.09 8.57 16.30
CA LEU A 44 -6.44 8.08 16.04
C LEU A 44 -6.57 6.62 16.48
N TYR A 45 -7.75 6.24 16.94
CA TYR A 45 -8.06 4.86 17.30
C TYR A 45 -9.37 4.41 16.68
N PHE A 46 -9.31 3.29 15.95
CA PHE A 46 -10.46 2.68 15.31
C PHE A 46 -10.69 1.29 15.90
N PRO A 47 -11.63 1.11 16.85
CA PRO A 47 -11.94 -0.21 17.37
C PRO A 47 -12.66 -1.03 16.29
N ARG A 48 -12.18 -2.24 16.03
CA ARG A 48 -12.72 -3.15 15.00
C ARG A 48 -14.23 -3.36 15.14
N GLU A 49 -14.70 -3.52 16.37
CA GLU A 49 -16.12 -3.76 16.71
C GLU A 49 -17.06 -2.63 16.23
N SER A 50 -16.53 -1.42 16.03
CA SER A 50 -17.32 -0.28 15.52
C SER A 50 -17.58 -0.35 14.01
N LEU A 51 -16.86 -1.22 13.28
CA LEU A 51 -16.95 -1.31 11.83
C LEU A 51 -17.91 -2.43 11.43
N LYS A 52 -18.99 -2.04 10.74
CA LYS A 52 -19.94 -2.99 10.16
C LYS A 52 -19.37 -3.53 8.86
N LEU A 53 -18.91 -4.77 8.84
CA LEU A 53 -18.59 -5.43 7.58
C LEU A 53 -19.86 -5.52 6.72
N HIS A 54 -19.68 -5.43 5.41
CA HIS A 54 -20.70 -5.89 4.47
C HIS A 54 -20.86 -7.38 4.70
N SER A 55 -21.85 -7.80 5.49
CA SER A 55 -22.24 -9.20 5.53
C SER A 55 -22.65 -9.57 4.12
N ARG A 56 -21.97 -10.55 3.52
CA ARG A 56 -22.55 -11.31 2.42
C ARG A 56 -23.85 -11.86 2.99
N THR A 57 -24.98 -11.29 2.58
CA THR A 57 -26.12 -12.17 2.31
C THR A 57 -25.62 -13.08 1.22
N GLU A 58 -25.04 -14.22 1.62
CA GLU A 58 -25.03 -15.37 0.74
C GLU A 58 -26.45 -15.47 0.23
N SER A 59 -26.61 -15.27 -1.08
CA SER A 59 -27.83 -15.63 -1.76
C SER A 59 -27.92 -17.16 -1.73
N SER A 60 -28.15 -17.72 -0.54
CA SER A 60 -28.90 -18.95 -0.40
C SER A 60 -30.35 -18.62 -0.73
N SER A 61 -30.58 -18.18 -1.97
CA SER A 61 -31.86 -18.38 -2.61
C SER A 61 -31.95 -19.89 -2.79
N LYS A 62 -32.38 -20.60 -1.74
CA LYS A 62 -32.97 -21.93 -1.90
C LYS A 62 -33.98 -21.79 -3.02
N ALA A 63 -33.73 -22.46 -4.15
CA ALA A 63 -34.61 -22.40 -5.29
C ALA A 63 -36.00 -22.84 -4.84
N ALA A 64 -36.96 -21.92 -4.86
CA ALA A 64 -38.35 -22.18 -4.51
C ALA A 64 -39.13 -22.75 -5.71
N PHE A 65 -38.43 -23.41 -6.63
CA PHE A 65 -39.01 -23.91 -7.88
C PHE A 65 -39.02 -25.43 -7.87
N LEU A 66 -40.16 -25.97 -8.30
CA LEU A 66 -40.33 -27.39 -8.61
C LEU A 66 -39.48 -27.74 -9.82
N ASP A 67 -38.83 -28.90 -9.76
CA ASP A 67 -37.96 -29.43 -10.80
C ASP A 67 -38.76 -29.55 -12.12
N HIS A 68 -38.48 -28.67 -13.07
CA HIS A 68 -39.07 -28.73 -14.42
C HIS A 68 -38.06 -29.44 -15.31
N SER A 69 -38.48 -30.47 -16.04
CA SER A 69 -37.60 -31.23 -16.92
C SER A 69 -37.15 -30.36 -18.10
N GLU A 70 -36.02 -29.67 -17.96
CA GLU A 70 -35.46 -28.83 -19.01
C GLU A 70 -34.89 -29.69 -20.15
N THR A 71 -35.21 -29.30 -21.39
CA THR A 71 -34.61 -29.91 -22.58
C THR A 71 -33.09 -29.73 -22.60
N LEU A 72 -32.36 -30.66 -23.22
CA LEU A 72 -30.89 -30.60 -23.40
C LEU A 72 -30.40 -29.21 -23.83
N TRP A 73 -31.12 -28.59 -24.77
CA TRP A 73 -30.79 -27.28 -25.32
C TRP A 73 -30.85 -26.17 -24.25
N MET A 74 -31.87 -26.18 -23.39
CA MET A 74 -32.00 -25.19 -22.30
C MET A 74 -30.88 -25.37 -21.27
N ARG A 75 -30.58 -26.60 -20.87
CA ARG A 75 -29.46 -26.91 -19.96
C ARG A 75 -28.12 -26.51 -20.54
N SER A 76 -27.89 -26.82 -21.81
CA SER A 76 -26.67 -26.46 -22.55
C SER A 76 -26.51 -24.94 -22.69
N ALA A 77 -27.60 -24.22 -22.99
CA ALA A 77 -27.59 -22.77 -23.10
C ALA A 77 -27.40 -22.07 -21.74
N ALA A 78 -27.97 -22.63 -20.65
CA ALA A 78 -27.73 -22.18 -19.29
C ALA A 78 -26.27 -22.45 -18.87
N ALA A 79 -25.76 -23.65 -19.11
CA ALA A 79 -24.37 -24.01 -18.82
C ALA A 79 -23.36 -23.17 -19.63
N TRP A 80 -23.68 -22.80 -20.88
CA TRP A 80 -22.88 -21.84 -21.65
C TRP A 80 -22.92 -20.43 -21.05
N ARG A 81 -24.09 -19.99 -20.59
CA ARG A 81 -24.26 -18.66 -19.98
C ARG A 81 -23.47 -18.53 -18.68
N ASP A 82 -23.53 -19.56 -17.85
CA ASP A 82 -22.96 -19.53 -16.50
C ASP A 82 -21.48 -19.96 -16.47
N GLY A 83 -21.10 -20.92 -17.32
CA GLY A 83 -19.77 -21.54 -17.33
C GLY A 83 -19.04 -21.50 -18.68
N GLY A 84 -19.55 -20.75 -19.66
CA GLY A 84 -18.95 -20.61 -20.99
C GLY A 84 -18.84 -21.93 -21.77
N LEU A 85 -17.86 -22.00 -22.68
CA LEU A 85 -17.60 -23.20 -23.49
C LEU A 85 -17.32 -24.45 -22.64
N THR A 86 -16.63 -24.31 -21.51
CA THR A 86 -16.36 -25.43 -20.60
C THR A 86 -17.62 -25.96 -19.92
N GLY A 87 -18.54 -25.07 -19.52
CA GLY A 87 -19.84 -25.46 -18.96
C GLY A 87 -20.70 -26.20 -19.99
N LEU A 88 -20.77 -25.67 -21.21
CA LEU A 88 -21.48 -26.31 -22.32
C LEU A 88 -20.92 -27.72 -22.63
N LEU A 89 -19.60 -27.85 -22.76
CA LEU A 89 -18.96 -29.12 -23.06
C LEU A 89 -19.15 -30.14 -21.93
N ASN A 90 -19.15 -29.68 -20.67
CA ASN A 90 -19.43 -30.53 -19.51
C ASN A 90 -20.88 -31.06 -19.55
N GLU A 91 -21.87 -30.21 -19.82
CA GLU A 91 -23.27 -30.62 -19.93
C GLU A 91 -23.46 -31.66 -21.05
N ILE A 92 -22.90 -31.41 -22.25
CA ILE A 92 -22.95 -32.33 -23.40
C ILE A 92 -22.24 -33.67 -23.10
N THR A 93 -21.16 -33.64 -22.30
CA THR A 93 -20.44 -34.84 -21.90
C THR A 93 -21.28 -35.67 -20.92
N THR A 94 -21.96 -35.05 -19.95
CA THR A 94 -22.77 -35.75 -18.94
C THR A 94 -24.08 -36.34 -19.49
N SER A 95 -24.65 -35.74 -20.53
CA SER A 95 -25.91 -36.16 -21.16
C SER A 95 -25.75 -37.30 -22.18
N HIS A 96 -25.13 -38.42 -21.78
CA HIS A 96 -24.84 -39.55 -22.68
C HIS A 96 -26.07 -40.24 -23.31
N THR A 97 -27.26 -40.05 -22.73
CA THR A 97 -28.52 -40.65 -23.18
C THR A 97 -29.21 -39.86 -24.29
N GLU A 98 -28.98 -38.55 -24.36
CA GLU A 98 -29.69 -37.62 -25.26
C GLU A 98 -28.83 -37.20 -26.47
N VAL A 99 -27.53 -37.51 -26.46
CA VAL A 99 -26.54 -37.02 -27.42
C VAL A 99 -25.83 -38.19 -28.13
N PRO A 100 -25.53 -38.10 -29.44
CA PRO A 100 -24.73 -39.10 -30.14
C PRO A 100 -23.38 -39.38 -29.47
N LYS A 101 -22.97 -40.66 -29.40
CA LYS A 101 -21.74 -41.10 -28.72
C LYS A 101 -20.47 -40.41 -29.21
N TRP A 102 -20.38 -40.09 -30.51
CA TRP A 102 -19.22 -39.39 -31.07
C TRP A 102 -19.12 -37.94 -30.58
N LEU A 103 -20.25 -37.28 -30.28
CA LEU A 103 -20.29 -35.91 -29.79
C LEU A 103 -19.95 -35.83 -28.31
N SER A 104 -20.40 -36.78 -27.49
CA SER A 104 -19.98 -36.86 -26.07
C SER A 104 -18.50 -37.22 -25.91
N MET A 105 -17.95 -38.09 -26.78
CA MET A 105 -16.51 -38.39 -26.79
C MET A 105 -15.65 -37.20 -27.26
N SER A 106 -16.07 -36.49 -28.32
CA SER A 106 -15.33 -35.32 -28.79
C SER A 106 -15.40 -34.15 -27.80
N SER A 107 -16.58 -33.86 -27.24
CA SER A 107 -16.73 -32.84 -26.19
C SER A 107 -15.93 -33.19 -24.93
N GLY A 108 -15.91 -34.46 -24.49
CA GLY A 108 -15.10 -34.92 -23.37
C GLY A 108 -13.58 -34.76 -23.62
N CYS A 109 -13.09 -35.08 -24.83
CA CYS A 109 -11.69 -34.85 -25.20
C CYS A 109 -11.33 -33.35 -25.21
N ILE A 110 -12.19 -32.50 -25.77
CA ILE A 110 -11.98 -31.05 -25.80
C ILE A 110 -12.02 -30.49 -24.37
N LEU A 111 -12.95 -30.93 -23.53
CA LEU A 111 -13.05 -30.52 -22.13
C LEU A 111 -11.78 -30.91 -21.35
N ALA A 112 -11.29 -32.14 -21.51
CA ALA A 112 -10.05 -32.60 -20.88
C ALA A 112 -8.82 -31.79 -21.35
N LEU A 113 -8.78 -31.40 -22.63
CA LEU A 113 -7.72 -30.54 -23.16
C LEU A 113 -7.79 -29.12 -22.58
N LEU A 114 -8.99 -28.52 -22.52
CA LEU A 114 -9.21 -27.21 -21.90
C LEU A 114 -8.90 -27.23 -20.41
N GLN A 115 -9.22 -28.30 -19.69
CA GLN A 115 -8.86 -28.49 -18.28
C GLN A 115 -7.35 -28.63 -18.09
N LYS A 116 -6.65 -29.36 -18.96
CA LYS A 116 -5.18 -29.43 -18.92
C LYS A 116 -4.53 -28.08 -19.21
N VAL A 117 -5.03 -27.35 -20.21
CA VAL A 117 -4.52 -26.01 -20.56
C VAL A 117 -4.78 -25.02 -19.43
N SER A 118 -5.97 -25.01 -18.85
CA SER A 118 -6.30 -24.15 -17.70
C SER A 118 -5.52 -24.53 -16.45
N SER A 119 -5.33 -25.83 -16.17
CA SER A 119 -4.46 -26.29 -15.08
C SER A 119 -3.00 -25.86 -15.28
N PHE A 120 -2.48 -25.99 -16.50
CA PHE A 120 -1.14 -25.53 -16.83
C PHE A 120 -1.01 -24.00 -16.70
N HIS A 121 -2.00 -23.25 -17.20
CA HIS A 121 -2.03 -21.80 -17.07
C HIS A 121 -2.17 -21.34 -15.61
N GLY A 122 -2.99 -22.03 -14.81
CA GLY A 122 -3.13 -21.79 -13.37
C GLY A 122 -1.87 -22.16 -12.59
N SER A 123 -1.09 -23.15 -13.05
CA SER A 123 0.23 -23.45 -12.49
C SER A 123 1.27 -22.39 -12.81
N LEU A 124 1.21 -21.77 -13.99
CA LEU A 124 2.11 -20.68 -14.36
C LEU A 124 1.74 -19.35 -13.68
N PHE A 125 0.45 -19.14 -13.45
CA PHE A 125 -0.10 -17.92 -12.87
C PHE A 125 -1.05 -18.27 -11.72
N PRO A 126 -0.52 -18.71 -10.56
CA PRO A 126 -1.33 -19.18 -9.44
C PRO A 126 -2.25 -18.08 -8.90
N HIS A 127 -1.85 -16.81 -9.00
CA HIS A 127 -2.68 -15.69 -8.56
C HIS A 127 -4.01 -15.58 -9.32
N LEU A 128 -4.14 -16.11 -10.54
CA LEU A 128 -5.38 -16.02 -11.32
C LEU A 128 -6.49 -16.96 -10.80
N THR A 129 -6.17 -17.89 -9.90
CA THR A 129 -7.18 -18.75 -9.25
C THR A 129 -7.75 -18.12 -7.99
N LEU A 130 -7.13 -17.05 -7.48
CA LEU A 130 -7.55 -16.35 -6.27
C LEU A 130 -8.84 -15.56 -6.52
N SER A 131 -9.64 -15.40 -5.46
CA SER A 131 -10.73 -14.42 -5.48
C SER A 131 -10.16 -13.00 -5.57
N SER A 132 -10.96 -12.03 -6.00
CA SER A 132 -10.46 -10.65 -6.09
C SER A 132 -10.02 -10.07 -4.73
N GLU A 133 -10.67 -10.47 -3.63
CA GLU A 133 -10.29 -10.01 -2.29
C GLU A 133 -8.98 -10.64 -1.83
N ASP A 134 -8.80 -11.94 -2.05
CA ASP A 134 -7.56 -12.64 -1.74
C ASP A 134 -6.41 -12.11 -2.61
N MET A 135 -6.70 -11.75 -3.87
CA MET A 135 -5.73 -11.12 -4.76
C MET A 135 -5.32 -9.74 -4.24
N ILE A 136 -6.26 -8.90 -3.79
CA ILE A 136 -5.93 -7.62 -3.16
C ILE A 136 -5.09 -7.86 -1.90
N ALA A 137 -5.46 -8.83 -1.07
CA ALA A 137 -4.72 -9.15 0.16
C ALA A 137 -3.27 -9.58 -0.14
N GLU A 138 -3.09 -10.42 -1.15
CA GLU A 138 -1.80 -10.98 -1.57
C GLU A 138 -0.84 -9.93 -2.13
N PHE A 139 -1.34 -8.95 -2.89
CA PHE A 139 -0.52 -7.89 -3.52
C PHE A 139 -0.55 -6.55 -2.76
N SER A 140 -1.24 -6.47 -1.63
CA SER A 140 -1.30 -5.26 -0.82
C SER A 140 0.06 -4.91 -0.22
N GLN A 141 0.33 -3.61 -0.10
CA GLN A 141 1.46 -3.12 0.69
C GLN A 141 1.16 -3.18 2.21
N VAL A 142 -0.11 -3.32 2.59
CA VAL A 142 -0.52 -3.49 4.00
C VAL A 142 -0.29 -4.93 4.43
N LEU A 143 0.43 -5.12 5.53
CA LEU A 143 0.63 -6.44 6.12
C LEU A 143 -0.71 -6.99 6.62
N ASN A 144 -1.04 -8.24 6.26
CA ASN A 144 -2.28 -8.92 6.68
C ASN A 144 -3.55 -8.09 6.37
N TRP A 145 -3.65 -7.59 5.14
CA TRP A 145 -4.71 -6.67 4.69
C TRP A 145 -6.14 -7.18 4.97
N SER A 146 -6.39 -8.49 4.86
CA SER A 146 -7.73 -9.09 5.09
C SER A 146 -8.25 -8.88 6.51
N ASP A 147 -7.35 -8.84 7.50
CA ASP A 147 -7.66 -8.66 8.92
C ASP A 147 -7.46 -7.22 9.39
N CYS A 148 -6.94 -6.34 8.54
CA CYS A 148 -6.52 -5.01 8.92
C CYS A 148 -7.70 -4.03 9.03
N VAL A 149 -7.77 -3.30 10.16
CA VAL A 149 -8.77 -2.24 10.37
C VAL A 149 -8.56 -1.07 9.42
N VAL A 150 -7.31 -0.69 9.15
CA VAL A 150 -6.92 0.38 8.24
C VAL A 150 -6.39 -0.25 6.95
N ARG A 151 -7.23 -0.32 5.92
CA ARG A 151 -6.90 -0.95 4.63
C ARG A 151 -5.96 -0.13 3.76
N ALA A 152 -5.96 1.19 3.92
CA ALA A 152 -5.05 2.10 3.23
C ALA A 152 -4.97 3.44 3.96
N PHE A 153 -3.85 4.15 3.81
CA PHE A 153 -3.60 5.45 4.42
C PHE A 153 -2.85 6.33 3.41
N ALA A 154 -3.18 7.63 3.35
CA ALA A 154 -2.44 8.58 2.53
C ALA A 154 -2.42 10.00 3.12
N TRP A 155 -1.22 10.52 3.33
CA TRP A 155 -0.99 11.96 3.54
C TRP A 155 -1.26 12.77 2.27
N HIS A 156 -1.81 13.95 2.45
CA HIS A 156 -1.88 14.95 1.39
C HIS A 156 -0.48 15.53 1.13
N PRO A 157 -0.02 15.69 -0.13
CA PRO A 157 1.36 16.07 -0.44
C PRO A 157 1.84 17.41 0.13
N HIS A 158 0.91 18.35 0.35
CA HIS A 158 1.25 19.74 0.71
C HIS A 158 0.62 20.23 2.03
N THR A 159 -0.12 19.38 2.74
CA THR A 159 -0.86 19.79 3.96
C THR A 159 -0.93 18.65 4.95
N ASP A 160 -1.11 18.94 6.24
CA ASP A 160 -1.26 17.94 7.31
C ASP A 160 -2.63 17.20 7.29
N LYS A 161 -3.31 17.21 6.15
CA LYS A 161 -4.54 16.47 5.90
C LYS A 161 -4.19 15.05 5.45
N PHE A 162 -4.97 14.07 5.85
CA PHE A 162 -4.79 12.69 5.41
C PHE A 162 -6.11 11.96 5.25
N ALA A 163 -6.07 10.87 4.47
CA ALA A 163 -7.18 9.97 4.24
C ALA A 163 -6.88 8.61 4.86
N VAL A 164 -7.89 8.01 5.49
CA VAL A 164 -7.83 6.68 6.10
C VAL A 164 -8.95 5.84 5.52
N ALA A 165 -8.61 4.75 4.83
CA ALA A 165 -9.56 3.75 4.36
C ALA A 165 -9.70 2.65 5.42
N LEU A 166 -10.93 2.36 5.81
CA LEU A 166 -11.25 1.43 6.88
C LEU A 166 -11.75 0.07 6.35
N LEU A 167 -11.85 -0.92 7.25
CA LEU A 167 -12.29 -2.28 6.94
C LEU A 167 -13.70 -2.35 6.31
N ASP A 168 -14.59 -1.40 6.63
CA ASP A 168 -15.96 -1.27 6.09
C ASP A 168 -16.01 -0.58 4.71
N ASP A 169 -14.85 -0.40 4.06
CA ASP A 169 -14.65 0.35 2.82
C ASP A 169 -15.03 1.83 2.91
N SER A 170 -15.24 2.39 4.10
CA SER A 170 -15.39 3.83 4.27
C SER A 170 -14.03 4.52 4.25
N ILE A 171 -13.98 5.71 3.66
CA ILE A 171 -12.77 6.53 3.69
C ILE A 171 -13.07 7.79 4.50
N LYS A 172 -12.32 8.01 5.57
CA LYS A 172 -12.41 9.22 6.38
C LYS A 172 -11.27 10.15 6.06
N ILE A 173 -11.58 11.43 5.91
CA ILE A 173 -10.58 12.49 5.73
C ILE A 173 -10.43 13.23 7.04
N TYR A 174 -9.19 13.36 7.51
CA TYR A 174 -8.83 14.10 8.71
C TYR A 174 -8.03 15.32 8.32
N ASN A 175 -8.43 16.46 8.86
CA ASN A 175 -7.70 17.71 8.71
C ASN A 175 -7.59 18.33 10.10
N PRO A 176 -6.38 18.50 10.67
CA PRO A 176 -6.19 19.10 12.00
C PRO A 176 -6.82 20.49 12.14
N LYS A 177 -6.98 21.21 11.03
CA LYS A 177 -7.56 22.56 11.00
C LYS A 177 -9.09 22.58 10.85
N SER A 178 -9.73 21.43 10.65
CA SER A 178 -11.18 21.32 10.47
C SER A 178 -11.81 20.52 11.61
N ALA A 179 -12.96 20.97 12.11
CA ALA A 179 -13.76 20.23 13.08
C ALA A 179 -14.57 19.09 12.43
N THR A 180 -14.77 19.13 11.10
CA THR A 180 -15.54 18.12 10.38
C THR A 180 -14.63 17.04 9.79
N THR A 181 -15.06 15.78 9.91
CA THR A 181 -14.39 14.64 9.29
C THR A 181 -15.26 14.06 8.17
N PRO A 182 -15.04 14.43 6.90
CA PRO A 182 -15.80 13.89 5.79
C PRO A 182 -15.61 12.37 5.69
N THR A 183 -16.71 11.66 5.49
CA THR A 183 -16.74 10.21 5.24
C THR A 183 -17.23 9.95 3.82
N LEU A 184 -16.34 9.39 3.00
CA LEU A 184 -16.60 9.04 1.61
C LEU A 184 -17.12 7.60 1.54
N LYS A 185 -18.29 7.45 0.90
CA LYS A 185 -18.90 6.14 0.61
C LYS A 185 -19.49 6.18 -0.78
N HIS A 186 -19.21 5.14 -1.56
CA HIS A 186 -19.79 4.94 -2.88
C HIS A 186 -20.17 3.47 -3.06
N ARG A 187 -21.23 3.17 -3.83
CA ARG A 187 -21.72 1.80 -4.04
C ARG A 187 -20.68 0.86 -4.65
N LEU A 188 -19.76 1.42 -5.46
CA LEU A 188 -18.69 0.69 -6.11
C LEU A 188 -17.38 0.68 -5.31
N GLN A 189 -17.31 1.39 -4.17
CA GLN A 189 -16.14 1.41 -3.29
C GLN A 189 -16.14 0.14 -2.44
N ARG A 190 -15.63 -0.96 -3.02
CA ARG A 190 -15.52 -2.25 -2.38
C ARG A 190 -14.07 -2.69 -2.32
N SER A 191 -13.69 -3.27 -1.19
CA SER A 191 -12.38 -3.86 -0.95
C SER A 191 -11.27 -2.86 -1.30
N VAL A 192 -11.25 -1.71 -0.62
CA VAL A 192 -10.31 -0.62 -0.94
C VAL A 192 -8.87 -1.10 -0.79
N ALA A 193 -8.12 -1.10 -1.90
CA ALA A 193 -6.76 -1.61 -1.96
C ALA A 193 -5.70 -0.53 -1.68
N ALA A 194 -5.91 0.68 -2.22
CA ALA A 194 -4.98 1.79 -2.10
C ALA A 194 -5.72 3.13 -2.21
N VAL A 195 -5.17 4.17 -1.59
CA VAL A 195 -5.66 5.56 -1.70
C VAL A 195 -4.48 6.49 -1.94
N GLN A 196 -4.65 7.51 -2.77
CA GLN A 196 -3.61 8.51 -3.01
C GLN A 196 -4.21 9.85 -3.40
N TRP A 197 -3.75 10.90 -2.75
CA TRP A 197 -4.12 12.28 -3.08
C TRP A 197 -3.46 12.69 -4.40
N LYS A 198 -4.21 13.45 -5.21
CA LYS A 198 -3.69 14.07 -6.41
C LYS A 198 -2.69 15.18 -6.01
N PRO A 199 -1.42 15.11 -6.42
CA PRO A 199 -0.45 16.18 -6.18
C PRO A 199 -0.89 17.50 -6.80
N LEU A 200 -0.43 18.62 -6.22
CA LEU A 200 -0.76 19.98 -6.68
C LEU A 200 -2.27 20.29 -6.72
N CYS A 201 -3.11 19.48 -6.08
CA CYS A 201 -4.55 19.64 -6.01
C CYS A 201 -5.03 19.44 -4.58
N ALA A 202 -5.77 20.41 -4.04
CA ALA A 202 -6.22 20.33 -2.66
C ALA A 202 -7.40 19.36 -2.44
N SER A 203 -8.17 19.02 -3.48
CA SER A 203 -9.50 18.41 -3.32
C SER A 203 -9.62 16.99 -3.87
N ALA A 204 -8.67 16.52 -4.68
CA ALA A 204 -8.82 15.25 -5.40
C ALA A 204 -8.12 14.08 -4.70
N LEU A 205 -8.85 13.00 -4.47
CA LEU A 205 -8.36 11.75 -3.89
C LEU A 205 -8.71 10.57 -4.82
N ALA A 206 -7.71 9.85 -5.30
CA ALA A 206 -7.91 8.61 -6.03
C ALA A 206 -7.98 7.42 -5.07
N VAL A 207 -8.88 6.48 -5.37
CA VAL A 207 -9.18 5.30 -4.56
C VAL A 207 -9.22 4.09 -5.48
N ALA A 208 -8.35 3.11 -5.22
CA ALA A 208 -8.35 1.83 -5.90
C ALA A 208 -9.34 0.87 -5.22
N CYS A 209 -10.34 0.41 -5.97
CA CYS A 209 -11.36 -0.52 -5.51
C CYS A 209 -11.29 -1.81 -6.32
N GLN A 210 -12.02 -2.84 -5.86
CA GLN A 210 -12.08 -4.14 -6.51
C GLN A 210 -12.44 -4.08 -8.01
N ASN A 211 -13.39 -3.23 -8.43
CA ASN A 211 -13.87 -3.27 -9.82
C ASN A 211 -13.58 -1.99 -10.61
N CYS A 212 -13.09 -0.94 -9.95
CA CYS A 212 -12.90 0.37 -10.56
C CYS A 212 -11.97 1.24 -9.72
N LEU A 213 -11.61 2.39 -10.29
CA LEU A 213 -11.04 3.51 -9.56
C LEU A 213 -12.13 4.54 -9.30
N LEU A 214 -12.06 5.18 -8.13
CA LEU A 214 -12.88 6.34 -7.83
C LEU A 214 -11.96 7.55 -7.61
N VAL A 215 -12.19 8.63 -8.34
CA VAL A 215 -11.55 9.91 -8.07
C VAL A 215 -12.57 10.82 -7.40
N TRP A 216 -12.39 11.02 -6.10
CA TRP A 216 -13.23 11.87 -5.28
C TRP A 216 -12.76 13.32 -5.34
N HIS A 217 -13.68 14.24 -5.57
CA HIS A 217 -13.48 15.67 -5.43
C HIS A 217 -14.15 16.14 -4.13
N VAL A 218 -13.33 16.33 -3.10
CA VAL A 218 -13.75 16.79 -1.77
C VAL A 218 -13.29 18.23 -1.59
N ASP A 219 -14.22 19.16 -1.70
CA ASP A 219 -13.93 20.58 -1.49
C ASP A 219 -13.38 20.80 -0.07
N PRO A 220 -12.17 21.37 0.09
CA PRO A 220 -11.55 21.64 1.39
C PRO A 220 -12.37 22.57 2.28
N CYS A 221 -13.22 23.42 1.69
CA CYS A 221 -14.06 24.36 2.42
C CYS A 221 -15.44 23.78 2.77
N SER A 222 -15.76 22.58 2.30
CA SER A 222 -17.06 21.98 2.53
C SER A 222 -17.21 21.55 3.98
N LEU A 223 -18.28 22.03 4.62
CA LEU A 223 -18.71 21.57 5.93
C LEU A 223 -19.47 20.25 5.87
N SER A 224 -19.68 19.69 4.66
CA SER A 224 -20.39 18.43 4.50
C SER A 224 -19.55 17.28 5.04
N THR A 225 -20.10 16.59 6.04
CA THR A 225 -19.52 15.36 6.59
C THR A 225 -19.74 14.15 5.70
N ARG A 226 -20.62 14.24 4.70
CA ARG A 226 -20.90 13.17 3.73
C ARG A 226 -21.04 13.74 2.32
N PRO A 227 -19.94 13.80 1.55
CA PRO A 227 -19.98 14.13 0.14
C PRO A 227 -20.93 13.19 -0.62
N SER A 228 -21.66 13.73 -1.59
CA SER A 228 -22.57 12.95 -2.41
C SER A 228 -21.79 12.00 -3.34
N SER A 229 -22.42 10.91 -3.80
CA SER A 229 -21.81 10.03 -4.80
C SER A 229 -21.46 10.74 -6.11
N GLY A 230 -22.13 11.85 -6.44
CA GLY A 230 -21.81 12.67 -7.62
C GLY A 230 -20.48 13.42 -7.51
N CYS A 231 -19.86 13.46 -6.33
CA CYS A 231 -18.51 13.99 -6.12
C CYS A 231 -17.42 12.97 -6.48
N ALA A 232 -17.79 11.76 -6.91
CA ALA A 232 -16.85 10.72 -7.32
C ALA A 232 -16.97 10.46 -8.83
N GLN A 233 -15.85 10.59 -9.54
CA GLN A 233 -15.70 10.14 -10.91
C GLN A 233 -15.30 8.66 -10.91
N VAL A 234 -15.96 7.84 -11.73
CA VAL A 234 -15.68 6.40 -11.83
C VAL A 234 -14.83 6.14 -13.07
N LEU A 235 -13.64 5.57 -12.88
CA LEU A 235 -12.78 5.13 -13.97
C LEU A 235 -12.69 3.60 -13.97
N SER A 236 -12.95 2.97 -15.10
CA SER A 236 -12.91 1.50 -15.22
C SER A 236 -12.57 1.08 -16.64
N HIS A 237 -11.80 0.00 -16.78
CA HIS A 237 -11.48 -0.60 -18.07
C HIS A 237 -11.84 -2.11 -18.02
N PRO A 238 -12.44 -2.68 -19.07
CA PRO A 238 -12.75 -4.11 -19.12
C PRO A 238 -11.52 -4.98 -18.84
N GLY A 239 -11.66 -5.97 -17.96
CA GLY A 239 -10.56 -6.86 -17.55
C GLY A 239 -9.58 -6.27 -16.53
N HIS A 240 -9.63 -4.96 -16.26
CA HIS A 240 -8.73 -4.29 -15.31
C HIS A 240 -9.30 -4.32 -13.88
N SER A 241 -9.44 -5.53 -13.33
CA SER A 241 -9.94 -5.77 -11.97
C SER A 241 -9.38 -7.08 -11.41
N PRO A 242 -8.99 -7.15 -10.12
CA PRO A 242 -9.02 -6.07 -9.15
C PRO A 242 -7.90 -5.05 -9.29
N VAL A 243 -8.19 -3.78 -8.98
CA VAL A 243 -7.18 -2.73 -8.97
C VAL A 243 -6.47 -2.73 -7.63
N THR A 244 -5.20 -3.14 -7.62
CA THR A 244 -4.42 -3.33 -6.38
C THR A 244 -3.50 -2.16 -6.07
N SER A 245 -3.12 -1.37 -7.07
CA SER A 245 -2.18 -0.27 -6.90
C SER A 245 -2.51 0.90 -7.84
N ILE A 246 -2.24 2.10 -7.34
CA ILE A 246 -2.38 3.37 -8.06
C ILE A 246 -1.20 4.28 -7.76
N ALA A 247 -0.82 5.08 -8.75
CA ALA A 247 0.23 6.09 -8.61
C ALA A 247 -0.13 7.35 -9.41
N TRP A 248 -0.26 8.49 -8.74
CA TRP A 248 -0.30 9.79 -9.39
C TRP A 248 1.07 10.23 -9.86
N SER A 249 1.11 10.87 -11.02
CA SER A 249 2.28 11.65 -11.46
C SER A 249 2.57 12.76 -10.45
N PRO A 250 3.84 13.10 -10.20
CA PRO A 250 4.20 14.25 -9.36
C PRO A 250 3.62 15.57 -9.88
N SER A 251 3.41 15.69 -11.19
CA SER A 251 2.72 16.82 -11.82
C SER A 251 1.20 16.82 -11.63
N GLY A 252 0.62 15.73 -11.13
CA GLY A 252 -0.83 15.54 -10.96
C GLY A 252 -1.60 15.44 -12.27
N SER A 253 -0.94 15.31 -13.42
CA SER A 253 -1.62 15.29 -14.73
C SER A 253 -2.18 13.91 -15.08
N LEU A 254 -1.42 12.87 -14.77
CA LEU A 254 -1.76 11.47 -15.06
C LEU A 254 -1.90 10.67 -13.77
N LEU A 255 -2.84 9.74 -13.77
CA LEU A 255 -3.00 8.69 -12.76
C LEU A 255 -2.71 7.36 -13.44
N VAL A 256 -1.95 6.48 -12.79
CA VAL A 256 -1.65 5.16 -13.31
C VAL A 256 -2.25 4.10 -12.38
N SER A 257 -2.80 3.03 -12.94
CA SER A 257 -3.37 1.92 -12.17
C SER A 257 -2.90 0.55 -12.65
N ALA A 258 -2.92 -0.40 -11.72
CA ALA A 258 -2.44 -1.75 -11.91
C ALA A 258 -3.42 -2.80 -11.38
N SER A 259 -3.55 -3.89 -12.14
CA SER A 259 -4.32 -5.08 -11.78
C SER A 259 -3.46 -6.33 -12.01
N PRO A 260 -3.35 -7.24 -11.04
CA PRO A 260 -2.59 -8.48 -11.21
C PRO A 260 -3.20 -9.41 -12.26
N MET A 261 -4.47 -9.22 -12.65
CA MET A 261 -5.12 -9.95 -13.73
C MET A 261 -4.88 -9.34 -15.12
N ASP A 262 -4.44 -8.07 -15.17
CA ASP A 262 -4.29 -7.33 -16.40
C ASP A 262 -2.82 -7.05 -16.71
N THR A 263 -2.35 -7.59 -17.83
CA THR A 263 -0.99 -7.39 -18.34
C THR A 263 -0.70 -5.94 -18.76
N ALA A 264 -1.74 -5.11 -18.87
CA ALA A 264 -1.60 -3.69 -19.11
C ALA A 264 -1.62 -2.90 -17.80
N MET A 265 -0.70 -1.95 -17.70
CA MET A 265 -0.82 -0.84 -16.78
C MET A 265 -1.69 0.23 -17.46
N MET A 266 -2.68 0.78 -16.76
CA MET A 266 -3.56 1.79 -17.33
C MET A 266 -3.06 3.19 -16.99
N VAL A 267 -2.93 4.04 -18.00
CA VAL A 267 -2.58 5.46 -17.84
C VAL A 267 -3.84 6.29 -18.09
N TRP A 268 -4.30 6.97 -17.06
CA TRP A 268 -5.51 7.77 -17.04
C TRP A 268 -5.17 9.25 -17.08
N ASP A 269 -5.75 9.96 -18.03
CA ASP A 269 -5.92 11.40 -17.92
C ASP A 269 -7.31 11.65 -17.34
N VAL A 270 -7.32 11.95 -16.04
CA VAL A 270 -8.55 12.11 -15.26
C VAL A 270 -9.36 13.33 -15.73
N ALA A 271 -8.71 14.36 -16.27
CA ALA A 271 -9.39 15.57 -16.75
C ALA A 271 -10.08 15.36 -18.10
N SER A 272 -9.48 14.56 -18.99
CA SER A 272 -10.08 14.23 -20.29
C SER A 272 -10.90 12.94 -20.29
N GLU A 273 -10.98 12.26 -19.14
CA GLU A 273 -11.61 10.94 -18.95
C GLU A 273 -11.06 9.87 -19.91
N SER A 274 -9.81 10.04 -20.36
CA SER A 274 -9.20 9.13 -21.32
C SER A 274 -8.29 8.12 -20.62
N CYS A 275 -8.20 6.93 -21.23
CA CYS A 275 -7.39 5.82 -20.72
C CYS A 275 -6.56 5.23 -21.86
N VAL A 276 -5.26 5.07 -21.62
CA VAL A 276 -4.34 4.41 -22.54
C VAL A 276 -3.74 3.18 -21.84
N PRO A 277 -4.01 1.95 -22.34
CA PRO A 277 -3.37 0.76 -21.82
C PRO A 277 -1.93 0.63 -22.33
N LEU A 278 -0.98 0.49 -21.41
CA LEU A 278 0.41 0.19 -21.72
C LEU A 278 0.71 -1.28 -21.45
N GLN A 279 0.58 -2.09 -22.51
CA GLN A 279 0.72 -3.54 -22.42
C GLN A 279 2.13 -4.00 -22.82
N ARG A 280 2.68 -4.96 -22.05
CA ARG A 280 3.89 -5.69 -22.43
C ARG A 280 3.71 -7.18 -22.19
N VAL A 281 4.25 -7.97 -23.10
CA VAL A 281 4.23 -9.43 -22.99
C VAL A 281 5.28 -9.90 -21.97
N GLY A 282 4.88 -10.89 -21.17
CA GLY A 282 5.72 -11.54 -20.18
C GLY A 282 5.66 -10.85 -18.82
N GLY A 283 5.41 -11.67 -17.80
CA GLY A 283 5.38 -11.25 -16.39
C GLY A 283 4.03 -11.43 -15.69
N GLY A 284 2.95 -11.67 -16.44
CA GLY A 284 1.58 -11.66 -15.90
C GLY A 284 1.03 -10.23 -15.83
N GLY A 285 0.07 -9.98 -14.93
CA GLY A 285 -0.46 -8.64 -14.71
C GLY A 285 0.50 -7.67 -14.02
N VAL A 286 0.01 -6.52 -13.60
CA VAL A 286 0.79 -5.53 -12.85
C VAL A 286 0.26 -5.47 -11.42
N SER A 287 1.13 -5.66 -10.43
CA SER A 287 0.71 -5.78 -9.02
C SER A 287 0.98 -4.53 -8.18
N PHE A 288 2.08 -3.82 -8.45
CA PHE A 288 2.45 -2.61 -7.70
C PHE A 288 3.08 -1.55 -8.61
N LEU A 289 2.80 -0.28 -8.28
CA LEU A 289 3.24 0.89 -8.99
C LEU A 289 3.91 1.90 -8.07
N SER A 290 4.97 2.55 -8.55
CA SER A 290 5.61 3.66 -7.84
C SER A 290 6.23 4.64 -8.82
N TRP A 291 5.75 5.88 -8.80
CA TRP A 291 6.28 6.97 -9.62
C TRP A 291 7.54 7.54 -8.97
N SER A 292 8.55 7.85 -9.78
CA SER A 292 9.71 8.61 -9.32
C SER A 292 9.29 10.05 -8.95
N PRO A 293 9.91 10.70 -7.93
CA PRO A 293 9.54 12.04 -7.49
C PRO A 293 9.71 13.13 -8.55
N ASP A 294 10.66 12.96 -9.47
CA ASP A 294 10.90 13.83 -10.62
C ASP A 294 9.93 13.60 -11.78
N GLY A 295 9.17 12.50 -11.74
CA GLY A 295 8.17 12.14 -12.75
C GLY A 295 8.73 11.40 -13.97
N SER A 296 10.04 11.21 -14.07
CA SER A 296 10.72 10.64 -15.24
C SER A 296 10.49 9.14 -15.41
N HIS A 297 10.24 8.43 -14.31
CA HIS A 297 10.14 6.98 -14.29
C HIS A 297 8.94 6.45 -13.49
N VAL A 298 8.46 5.26 -13.87
CA VAL A 298 7.46 4.49 -13.12
C VAL A 298 7.95 3.06 -12.94
N LEU A 299 8.09 2.61 -11.70
CA LEU A 299 8.23 1.19 -11.37
C LEU A 299 6.87 0.51 -11.54
N ALA A 300 6.84 -0.57 -12.30
CA ALA A 300 5.70 -1.48 -12.43
C ALA A 300 6.15 -2.92 -12.15
N SER A 301 5.80 -3.46 -11.00
CA SER A 301 6.09 -4.85 -10.66
C SER A 301 5.00 -5.80 -11.14
N THR A 302 5.36 -7.05 -11.38
CA THR A 302 4.42 -8.08 -11.82
C THR A 302 4.30 -9.19 -10.78
N PRO A 303 3.27 -10.06 -10.86
CA PRO A 303 3.16 -11.26 -10.03
C PRO A 303 4.27 -12.30 -10.23
N SER A 304 5.08 -12.17 -11.30
CA SER A 304 6.19 -13.08 -11.59
C SER A 304 7.52 -12.52 -11.09
N ALA A 305 8.61 -13.27 -11.27
CA ALA A 305 9.97 -12.80 -11.00
C ALA A 305 10.48 -11.78 -12.04
N LEU A 306 9.69 -10.73 -12.27
CA LEU A 306 9.94 -9.67 -13.21
C LEU A 306 9.31 -8.36 -12.74
N PHE A 307 10.00 -7.26 -12.97
CA PHE A 307 9.39 -5.95 -12.98
C PHE A 307 9.89 -5.13 -14.17
N ARG A 308 9.25 -3.99 -14.39
CA ARG A 308 9.62 -3.03 -15.43
C ARG A 308 9.79 -1.65 -14.83
N VAL A 309 10.73 -0.90 -15.38
CA VAL A 309 10.86 0.53 -15.14
C VAL A 309 10.50 1.23 -16.45
N TRP A 310 9.50 2.09 -16.40
CA TRP A 310 9.00 2.84 -17.55
C TRP A 310 9.54 4.24 -17.51
N GLU A 311 10.12 4.70 -18.61
CA GLU A 311 10.39 6.12 -18.86
C GLU A 311 9.08 6.78 -19.33
N THR A 312 8.71 7.94 -18.78
CA THR A 312 7.35 8.49 -18.90
C THR A 312 7.12 9.43 -20.06
N ARG A 313 8.17 9.96 -20.72
CA ARG A 313 8.02 10.88 -21.87
C ARG A 313 7.61 10.14 -23.13
N MET A 314 8.21 8.97 -23.37
CA MET A 314 7.93 8.13 -24.52
C MET A 314 7.28 6.80 -24.15
N TRP A 315 7.09 6.52 -22.85
CA TRP A 315 6.55 5.25 -22.35
C TRP A 315 7.36 4.05 -22.86
N THR A 316 8.69 4.22 -22.91
CA THR A 316 9.62 3.12 -23.14
C THR A 316 9.85 2.38 -21.83
N CYS A 317 10.18 1.09 -21.89
CA CYS A 317 10.35 0.30 -20.67
C CYS A 317 11.58 -0.59 -20.72
N GLU A 318 12.25 -0.69 -19.59
CA GLU A 318 13.29 -1.67 -19.34
C GLU A 318 12.74 -2.85 -18.55
N ARG A 319 13.30 -4.04 -18.79
CA ARG A 319 12.85 -5.31 -18.21
C ARG A 319 13.88 -5.79 -17.21
N TRP A 320 13.46 -6.03 -15.97
CA TRP A 320 14.33 -6.43 -14.86
C TRP A 320 13.92 -7.79 -14.28
N PRO A 321 14.65 -8.88 -14.59
CA PRO A 321 14.39 -10.20 -14.02
C PRO A 321 14.85 -10.30 -12.56
N CYS A 322 14.07 -11.00 -11.76
CA CYS A 322 14.41 -11.37 -10.38
C CYS A 322 14.73 -12.87 -10.31
N VAL A 323 15.53 -13.29 -9.32
CA VAL A 323 16.01 -14.68 -9.24
C VAL A 323 14.97 -15.61 -8.61
N LYS A 324 14.47 -15.27 -7.41
CA LYS A 324 13.64 -16.20 -6.62
C LYS A 324 12.16 -15.85 -6.51
N GLY A 325 11.80 -14.58 -6.71
CA GLY A 325 10.43 -14.12 -6.47
C GLY A 325 10.10 -12.82 -7.18
N ARG A 326 8.88 -12.34 -6.98
CA ARG A 326 8.40 -11.07 -7.53
C ARG A 326 8.96 -9.88 -6.77
N CYS A 327 9.00 -8.72 -7.42
CA CYS A 327 9.27 -7.45 -6.73
C CYS A 327 8.10 -7.12 -5.79
N GLN A 328 8.33 -7.17 -4.48
CA GLN A 328 7.29 -7.05 -3.45
C GLN A 328 6.97 -5.57 -3.13
N SER A 329 7.99 -4.73 -3.02
CA SER A 329 7.85 -3.30 -2.77
C SER A 329 9.00 -2.53 -3.41
N GLY A 330 8.80 -1.24 -3.64
CA GLY A 330 9.86 -0.35 -4.09
C GLY A 330 9.60 1.10 -3.74
N CYS A 331 10.66 1.81 -3.36
CA CYS A 331 10.62 3.23 -3.06
C CYS A 331 11.75 3.97 -3.79
N TRP A 332 11.41 5.13 -4.33
CA TRP A 332 12.37 6.02 -4.96
C TRP A 332 13.08 6.87 -3.91
N SER A 333 14.35 7.19 -4.16
CA SER A 333 15.03 8.23 -3.40
C SER A 333 14.38 9.59 -3.69
N PRO A 334 14.37 10.54 -2.73
CA PRO A 334 13.70 11.83 -2.92
C PRO A 334 14.25 12.68 -4.06
N ASP A 335 15.51 12.47 -4.43
CA ASP A 335 16.16 13.10 -5.59
C ASP A 335 15.85 12.41 -6.93
N GLY A 336 15.11 11.30 -6.93
CA GLY A 336 14.77 10.50 -8.12
C GLY A 336 15.92 9.66 -8.70
N SER A 337 17.13 9.76 -8.15
CA SER A 337 18.32 9.12 -8.73
C SER A 337 18.40 7.61 -8.48
N ARG A 338 17.65 7.08 -7.51
CA ARG A 338 17.72 5.67 -7.10
C ARG A 338 16.34 5.09 -6.87
N LEU A 339 16.21 3.81 -7.19
CA LEU A 339 15.06 2.99 -6.83
C LEU A 339 15.54 1.85 -5.92
N LEU A 340 15.07 1.84 -4.68
CA LEU A 340 15.21 0.68 -3.82
C LEU A 340 14.03 -0.26 -4.04
N PHE A 341 14.30 -1.55 -4.07
CA PHE A 341 13.25 -2.56 -4.20
C PHE A 341 13.60 -3.82 -3.43
N THR A 342 12.57 -4.60 -3.13
CA THR A 342 12.67 -5.89 -2.43
C THR A 342 12.02 -6.98 -3.25
N VAL A 343 12.50 -8.20 -3.05
CA VAL A 343 12.03 -9.39 -3.75
C VAL A 343 11.39 -10.34 -2.74
N GLN A 344 10.21 -10.88 -3.05
CA GLN A 344 9.53 -11.84 -2.19
C GLN A 344 10.39 -13.09 -1.99
N GLY A 345 10.50 -13.56 -0.74
CA GLY A 345 11.35 -14.70 -0.36
C GLY A 345 12.84 -14.39 -0.22
N GLU A 346 13.26 -13.14 -0.44
CA GLU A 346 14.61 -12.66 -0.19
C GLU A 346 14.62 -11.64 0.95
N MET A 347 15.69 -11.64 1.73
CA MET A 347 15.84 -10.80 2.93
C MET A 347 16.78 -9.62 2.63
N VAL A 348 16.71 -9.09 1.41
CA VAL A 348 17.73 -8.19 0.87
C VAL A 348 17.06 -6.97 0.23
N ILE A 349 17.66 -5.79 0.43
CA ILE A 349 17.29 -4.57 -0.29
C ILE A 349 18.25 -4.39 -1.46
N TYR A 350 17.67 -4.27 -2.66
CA TYR A 350 18.36 -3.97 -3.90
C TYR A 350 18.21 -2.50 -4.26
N ALA A 351 19.20 -1.96 -4.97
CA ALA A 351 19.19 -0.60 -5.48
C ALA A 351 19.49 -0.57 -6.99
N LEU A 352 18.66 0.12 -7.74
CA LEU A 352 18.96 0.62 -9.08
C LEU A 352 19.37 2.08 -8.98
N THR A 353 20.39 2.47 -9.73
CA THR A 353 20.85 3.86 -9.81
C THR A 353 20.68 4.35 -11.23
N PHE A 354 19.93 5.42 -11.39
CA PHE A 354 19.73 6.11 -12.65
C PHE A 354 20.73 7.26 -12.69
N THR A 355 21.64 7.22 -13.66
CA THR A 355 22.55 8.33 -13.90
C THR A 355 21.96 9.18 -15.00
N ASP A 356 21.73 10.46 -14.70
CA ASP A 356 21.26 11.43 -15.66
C ASP A 356 22.35 11.58 -16.73
N THR A 357 22.17 10.89 -17.85
CA THR A 357 22.97 11.17 -19.04
C THR A 357 22.36 12.40 -19.69
N PRO A 358 23.11 13.49 -19.89
CA PRO A 358 22.54 14.73 -20.41
C PRO A 358 21.85 14.46 -21.77
N ALA A 359 20.63 14.96 -21.87
CA ALA A 359 19.71 14.75 -22.98
C ALA A 359 20.38 14.97 -24.35
N GLY A 360 20.41 13.93 -25.18
CA GLY A 360 20.86 14.04 -26.57
C GLY A 360 21.41 12.77 -27.22
N VAL A 361 21.75 11.74 -26.43
CA VAL A 361 22.15 10.44 -26.98
C VAL A 361 20.97 9.48 -26.85
N PRO A 362 20.46 8.89 -27.95
CA PRO A 362 19.49 7.82 -27.85
C PRO A 362 20.12 6.69 -27.04
N THR A 363 19.48 6.30 -25.94
CA THR A 363 19.83 5.11 -25.15
C THR A 363 19.48 3.84 -25.92
N SER A 364 20.11 3.66 -27.08
CA SER A 364 20.51 2.33 -27.53
C SER A 364 21.95 2.17 -27.07
N THR A 365 22.24 1.17 -26.23
CA THR A 365 23.59 0.70 -25.84
C THR A 365 24.27 1.30 -24.60
N SER A 366 23.67 1.16 -23.40
CA SER A 366 24.52 0.86 -22.23
C SER A 366 24.78 -0.66 -22.20
N GLN A 367 25.77 -1.11 -22.98
CA GLN A 367 26.22 -2.51 -23.13
C GLN A 367 27.03 -2.96 -21.91
N GLY A 368 26.39 -3.06 -20.76
CA GLY A 368 26.88 -3.81 -19.60
C GLY A 368 25.70 -4.49 -18.91
N PRO A 369 25.90 -5.61 -18.20
CA PRO A 369 24.84 -6.15 -17.37
C PRO A 369 24.48 -5.11 -16.31
N GLN A 370 23.35 -4.42 -16.50
CA GLN A 370 22.78 -3.58 -15.46
C GLN A 370 22.34 -4.51 -14.34
N ALA A 371 23.18 -4.65 -13.32
CA ALA A 371 22.90 -5.46 -12.14
C ALA A 371 22.45 -4.56 -11.01
N ALA A 372 21.37 -4.94 -10.33
CA ALA A 372 20.97 -4.26 -9.11
C ALA A 372 22.02 -4.48 -8.02
N ALA A 373 22.39 -3.39 -7.32
CA ALA A 373 23.35 -3.47 -6.22
C ALA A 373 22.63 -3.87 -4.93
N VAL A 374 23.21 -4.79 -4.16
CA VAL A 374 22.70 -5.10 -2.82
C VAL A 374 23.18 -4.05 -1.83
N VAL A 375 22.26 -3.44 -1.09
CA VAL A 375 22.57 -2.32 -0.17
C VAL A 375 22.39 -2.67 1.31
N ALA A 376 21.47 -3.58 1.64
CA ALA A 376 21.27 -4.09 2.99
C ALA A 376 20.86 -5.56 3.00
N ASP A 377 21.35 -6.29 3.99
CA ASP A 377 21.00 -7.67 4.30
C ASP A 377 20.23 -7.72 5.62
N LEU A 378 18.97 -8.15 5.54
CA LEU A 378 17.99 -8.20 6.61
C LEU A 378 17.70 -9.65 7.05
N SER A 379 18.69 -10.54 6.87
CA SER A 379 18.67 -11.90 7.39
C SER A 379 18.33 -11.94 8.89
N GLU A 380 17.64 -13.00 9.30
CA GLU A 380 17.19 -13.17 10.69
C GLU A 380 18.35 -13.06 11.69
N THR A 381 18.14 -12.25 12.73
CA THR A 381 19.10 -12.01 13.79
C THR A 381 18.38 -12.07 15.14
N THR A 382 19.00 -12.76 16.10
CA THR A 382 18.49 -12.89 17.47
C THR A 382 19.02 -11.74 18.33
N PHE A 383 18.12 -11.05 19.00
CA PHE A 383 18.42 -10.02 19.99
C PHE A 383 18.00 -10.49 21.37
N ASN A 384 18.90 -10.36 22.34
CA ASN A 384 18.62 -10.69 23.73
C ASN A 384 17.96 -9.47 24.39
N THR A 385 16.68 -9.58 24.72
CA THR A 385 15.97 -8.55 25.48
C THR A 385 15.68 -9.02 26.90
N PRO A 386 15.42 -8.11 27.87
CA PRO A 386 15.10 -8.50 29.24
C PRO A 386 13.88 -9.43 29.37
N ASP A 387 12.97 -9.40 28.38
CA ASP A 387 11.73 -10.19 28.37
C ASP A 387 11.87 -11.51 27.61
N GLY A 388 13.03 -11.78 27.00
CA GLY A 388 13.31 -12.97 26.20
C GLY A 388 14.09 -12.67 24.93
N ASP A 389 14.54 -13.73 24.26
CA ASP A 389 15.19 -13.60 22.97
C ASP A 389 14.12 -13.35 21.90
N ILE A 390 14.36 -12.34 21.05
CA ILE A 390 13.49 -12.02 19.92
C ILE A 390 14.29 -12.16 18.63
N ILE A 391 13.66 -12.69 17.59
CA ILE A 391 14.26 -12.87 16.28
C ILE A 391 13.67 -11.82 15.35
N VAL A 392 14.53 -10.93 14.87
CA VAL A 392 14.16 -9.86 13.94
C VAL A 392 14.87 -10.06 12.62
N GLY A 393 14.13 -9.92 11.53
CA GLY A 393 14.59 -10.10 10.16
C GLY A 393 13.59 -10.90 9.34
N GLY A 394 13.99 -11.31 8.15
CA GLY A 394 13.15 -12.10 7.26
C GLY A 394 12.62 -11.30 6.07
N GLU A 395 11.42 -11.65 5.62
CA GLU A 395 10.82 -11.03 4.43
C GLU A 395 10.45 -9.57 4.66
N ILE A 396 10.63 -8.74 3.64
CA ILE A 396 10.30 -7.32 3.70
C ILE A 396 8.93 -7.10 3.07
N GLN A 397 8.02 -6.45 3.80
CA GLN A 397 6.69 -6.13 3.30
C GLN A 397 6.66 -4.83 2.50
N SER A 398 7.27 -3.77 3.02
CA SER A 398 7.18 -2.42 2.44
C SER A 398 8.41 -1.57 2.79
N LEU A 399 8.75 -0.65 1.89
CA LEU A 399 9.79 0.36 2.08
C LEU A 399 9.17 1.76 2.04
N ALA A 400 9.60 2.65 2.95
CA ALA A 400 9.22 4.05 2.93
C ALA A 400 10.46 4.92 3.14
N TRP A 401 10.76 5.79 2.18
CA TRP A 401 11.82 6.79 2.30
C TRP A 401 11.20 8.12 2.75
N ASP A 402 11.85 8.82 3.68
CA ASP A 402 11.47 10.18 4.07
C ASP A 402 11.66 11.17 2.91
N SER A 403 10.91 12.28 2.89
CA SER A 403 11.02 13.27 1.82
C SER A 403 12.34 14.04 1.82
N THR A 404 13.06 14.06 2.95
CA THR A 404 14.37 14.70 3.08
C THR A 404 15.52 13.78 2.64
N GLY A 405 15.30 12.47 2.58
CA GLY A 405 16.31 11.50 2.17
C GLY A 405 17.32 11.14 3.26
N GLU A 406 16.98 11.35 4.54
CA GLU A 406 17.81 11.05 5.70
C GLU A 406 17.40 9.77 6.45
N ARG A 407 16.17 9.27 6.24
CA ARG A 407 15.61 8.10 6.92
C ARG A 407 14.89 7.17 5.95
N LEU A 408 15.21 5.88 6.06
CA LEU A 408 14.50 4.81 5.38
C LEU A 408 13.86 3.91 6.43
N ALA A 409 12.55 3.79 6.40
CA ALA A 409 11.80 2.84 7.21
C ALA A 409 11.52 1.58 6.38
N VAL A 410 11.72 0.43 7.01
CA VAL A 410 11.58 -0.90 6.40
C VAL A 410 10.67 -1.74 7.28
N LEU A 411 9.53 -2.16 6.73
CA LEU A 411 8.59 -3.02 7.45
C LEU A 411 8.96 -4.48 7.20
N LEU A 412 9.46 -5.14 8.24
CA LEU A 412 9.79 -6.56 8.23
C LEU A 412 8.54 -7.37 8.59
N LYS A 413 8.27 -8.41 7.79
CA LYS A 413 7.24 -9.40 8.10
C LYS A 413 7.73 -10.23 9.29
N GLY A 414 6.94 -10.22 10.35
CA GLY A 414 7.06 -11.22 11.41
C GLY A 414 6.42 -12.54 10.99
N ASP A 415 6.53 -13.53 11.85
CA ASP A 415 5.77 -14.76 11.75
C ASP A 415 4.53 -14.66 12.66
N PRO A 416 3.30 -14.66 12.11
CA PRO A 416 2.08 -14.57 12.91
C PRO A 416 1.87 -15.78 13.84
N HIS A 417 2.60 -16.88 13.63
CA HIS A 417 2.51 -18.09 14.46
C HIS A 417 3.57 -18.14 15.57
N ALA A 418 4.60 -17.29 15.51
CA ALA A 418 5.72 -17.33 16.43
C ALA A 418 5.84 -15.99 17.18
N ALA A 419 5.55 -16.00 18.48
CA ALA A 419 5.52 -14.79 19.31
C ALA A 419 6.90 -14.12 19.47
N ASP A 420 7.98 -14.87 19.28
CA ASP A 420 9.37 -14.43 19.29
C ASP A 420 9.80 -13.75 17.97
N ARG A 421 8.95 -13.77 16.94
CA ARG A 421 9.20 -13.21 15.60
C ARG A 421 8.16 -12.14 15.22
N PRO A 422 8.08 -11.01 15.96
CA PRO A 422 7.07 -10.00 15.71
C PRO A 422 7.35 -9.24 14.40
N ALA A 423 6.29 -8.76 13.75
CA ALA A 423 6.44 -7.76 12.70
C ALA A 423 6.98 -6.45 13.31
N ILE A 424 7.97 -5.84 12.67
CA ILE A 424 8.67 -4.67 13.23
C ILE A 424 9.15 -3.75 12.12
N ILE A 425 9.28 -2.45 12.43
CA ILE A 425 9.83 -1.47 11.50
C ILE A 425 11.29 -1.23 11.88
N ALA A 426 12.21 -1.58 10.98
CA ALA A 426 13.61 -1.20 11.07
C ALA A 426 13.82 0.16 10.41
N VAL A 427 14.49 1.08 11.12
CA VAL A 427 14.82 2.41 10.60
C VAL A 427 16.31 2.47 10.30
N PHE A 428 16.63 2.97 9.11
CA PHE A 428 17.98 3.24 8.65
C PHE A 428 18.20 4.73 8.52
N LYS A 429 19.40 5.20 8.83
CA LYS A 429 19.89 6.51 8.38
C LYS A 429 20.41 6.34 6.97
N THR A 430 20.01 7.24 6.08
CA THR A 430 20.41 7.19 4.68
C THR A 430 21.41 8.29 4.39
N ARG A 431 22.50 7.92 3.73
CA ARG A 431 23.46 8.85 3.16
C ARG A 431 23.42 8.69 1.65
N THR A 432 22.98 9.71 0.92
CA THR A 432 22.82 9.64 -0.55
C THR A 432 24.07 10.06 -1.31
N SER A 433 24.92 10.91 -0.69
CA SER A 433 26.13 11.48 -1.30
C SER A 433 27.31 11.49 -0.31
N PRO A 434 28.57 11.27 -0.78
CA PRO A 434 28.99 10.96 -2.15
C PRO A 434 28.79 9.49 -2.56
N ILE A 435 28.64 8.58 -1.59
CA ILE A 435 28.35 7.15 -1.80
C ILE A 435 27.05 6.85 -1.07
N PHE A 436 26.19 6.05 -1.71
CA PHE A 436 24.95 5.62 -1.09
C PHE A 436 25.22 4.58 -0.01
N GLU A 437 24.82 4.89 1.22
CA GLU A 437 25.01 4.02 2.38
C GLU A 437 23.75 4.01 3.26
N LEU A 438 23.45 2.82 3.78
CA LEU A 438 22.43 2.59 4.81
C LEU A 438 23.14 2.32 6.14
N LEU A 439 22.81 3.08 7.17
CA LEU A 439 23.36 2.94 8.52
C LEU A 439 22.24 2.56 9.50
N PRO A 440 22.51 1.72 10.51
CA PRO A 440 21.50 1.34 11.49
C PRO A 440 21.05 2.56 12.32
N CYS A 441 19.75 2.70 12.56
CA CYS A 441 19.18 3.65 13.54
C CYS A 441 18.57 2.88 14.71
N GLY A 442 17.64 1.97 14.44
CA GLY A 442 16.96 1.19 15.47
C GLY A 442 15.60 0.69 15.01
N PHE A 443 14.74 0.32 15.95
CA PHE A 443 13.43 -0.25 15.67
C PHE A 443 12.30 0.62 16.21
N VAL A 444 11.24 0.79 15.42
CA VAL A 444 10.00 1.47 15.84
C VAL A 444 9.02 0.41 16.32
N GLN A 445 8.61 0.53 17.59
CA GLN A 445 7.68 -0.37 18.25
C GLN A 445 6.50 0.39 18.84
N GLY A 446 5.33 -0.23 18.72
CA GLY A 446 4.07 0.28 19.24
C GLY A 446 3.77 -0.31 20.60
N GLU A 447 2.50 -0.25 20.98
CA GLU A 447 2.01 -0.83 22.23
C GLU A 447 2.23 -2.34 22.29
N ARG A 448 2.18 -2.89 23.50
CA ARG A 448 2.38 -4.32 23.71
C ARG A 448 1.40 -5.15 22.87
N GLY A 449 1.96 -5.99 21.98
CA GLY A 449 1.20 -6.85 21.07
C GLY A 449 0.62 -6.15 19.83
N ALA A 450 0.85 -4.84 19.68
CA ALA A 450 0.47 -4.10 18.49
C ALA A 450 1.55 -4.25 17.40
N GLU A 451 1.17 -4.83 16.27
CA GLU A 451 2.07 -5.02 15.13
C GLU A 451 1.90 -3.90 14.12
N PRO A 452 2.97 -3.40 13.49
CA PRO A 452 2.86 -2.45 12.40
C PRO A 452 2.24 -3.13 11.18
N ARG A 453 1.21 -2.50 10.60
CA ARG A 453 0.51 -3.01 9.40
C ARG A 453 0.78 -2.18 8.15
N LEU A 454 0.91 -0.87 8.33
CA LEU A 454 1.20 0.09 7.25
C LEU A 454 2.02 1.23 7.82
N MET A 455 2.90 1.79 7.00
CA MET A 455 3.71 2.95 7.37
C MET A 455 3.82 3.95 6.21
N GLN A 456 3.90 5.24 6.53
CA GLN A 456 4.14 6.29 5.54
C GLN A 456 4.78 7.51 6.21
N PHE A 457 5.78 8.12 5.56
CA PHE A 457 6.31 9.41 5.99
C PHE A 457 5.39 10.56 5.61
N HIS A 458 5.29 11.56 6.49
CA HIS A 458 4.67 12.83 6.18
C HIS A 458 5.50 13.57 5.10
N PRO A 459 4.90 14.02 3.99
CA PRO A 459 5.64 14.63 2.90
C PRO A 459 6.37 15.94 3.25
N SER A 460 5.81 16.74 4.16
CA SER A 460 6.28 18.11 4.44
C SER A 460 6.34 18.43 5.94
N PHE A 461 6.99 17.56 6.72
CA PHE A 461 7.19 17.86 8.15
C PHE A 461 8.35 18.85 8.34
N GLN A 462 8.11 19.94 9.08
CA GLN A 462 9.08 21.06 9.14
C GLN A 462 10.32 20.76 9.99
N HIS A 463 10.21 19.89 11.00
CA HIS A 463 11.28 19.67 11.99
C HIS A 463 12.12 18.41 11.71
N GLY A 464 12.00 17.84 10.50
CA GLY A 464 12.70 16.63 10.08
C GLY A 464 11.75 15.70 9.33
N ALA A 465 11.69 14.42 9.73
CA ALA A 465 10.74 13.46 9.17
C ALA A 465 9.67 13.06 10.20
N LEU A 466 8.49 12.65 9.74
CA LEU A 466 7.42 12.14 10.62
C LEU A 466 6.89 10.83 10.05
N LEU A 467 7.19 9.71 10.71
CA LEU A 467 6.67 8.40 10.30
C LEU A 467 5.30 8.18 10.92
N THR A 468 4.32 7.90 10.09
CA THR A 468 3.01 7.46 10.55
C THR A 468 2.95 5.95 10.48
N VAL A 469 2.51 5.31 11.56
CA VAL A 469 2.36 3.86 11.64
C VAL A 469 0.91 3.52 11.98
N CYS A 470 0.30 2.68 11.15
CA CYS A 470 -1.00 2.08 11.42
C CYS A 470 -0.78 0.70 12.03
N TRP A 471 -1.28 0.49 13.24
CA TRP A 471 -1.08 -0.72 14.02
C TRP A 471 -2.22 -1.73 13.84
N SER A 472 -1.95 -3.00 14.15
CA SER A 472 -2.94 -4.09 14.16
C SER A 472 -4.13 -3.81 15.09
N SER A 473 -3.90 -3.04 16.15
CA SER A 473 -4.95 -2.59 17.09
C SER A 473 -5.96 -1.61 16.47
N GLY A 474 -5.67 -1.06 15.28
CA GLY A 474 -6.44 0.04 14.68
C GLY A 474 -6.03 1.42 15.19
N ARG A 475 -4.96 1.52 16.00
CA ARG A 475 -4.33 2.80 16.35
C ARG A 475 -3.49 3.32 15.18
N ILE A 476 -3.49 4.63 15.01
CA ILE A 476 -2.56 5.36 14.14
C ILE A 476 -1.72 6.24 15.05
N THR A 477 -0.41 6.06 15.02
CA THR A 477 0.54 6.89 15.76
C THR A 477 1.52 7.56 14.82
N HIS A 478 2.11 8.64 15.28
CA HIS A 478 3.07 9.44 14.54
C HIS A 478 4.37 9.54 15.34
N VAL A 479 5.47 9.08 14.75
CA VAL A 479 6.81 9.06 15.35
C VAL A 479 7.65 10.13 14.65
N PRO A 480 7.91 11.29 15.28
CA PRO A 480 8.76 12.33 14.70
C PRO A 480 10.24 11.95 14.82
N PHE A 481 11.00 12.28 13.78
CA PHE A 481 12.45 12.19 13.70
C PHE A 481 12.97 13.63 13.57
N TYR A 482 13.58 14.14 14.64
CA TYR A 482 14.06 15.51 14.67
C TYR A 482 15.46 15.59 14.09
N PHE A 483 15.59 16.34 13.00
CA PHE A 483 16.90 16.63 12.41
C PHE A 483 17.41 17.95 12.95
N LEU A 484 18.70 17.99 13.29
CA LEU A 484 19.35 19.23 13.68
C LEU A 484 19.33 20.16 12.46
N SER A 485 18.56 21.24 12.53
CA SER A 485 18.60 22.28 11.51
C SER A 485 20.04 22.82 11.42
N ALA A 486 20.71 22.57 10.29
CA ALA A 486 22.00 23.17 9.96
C ALA A 486 21.80 24.67 9.73
N GLY A 487 21.67 25.45 10.81
CA GLY A 487 21.25 26.86 10.71
C GLY A 487 21.38 27.69 11.98
N VAL A 488 22.08 27.23 13.02
CA VAL A 488 22.47 28.10 14.14
C VAL A 488 23.98 28.03 14.32
N PRO A 489 24.74 29.09 13.98
CA PRO A 489 26.15 29.16 14.34
C PRO A 489 26.26 29.13 15.87
N HIS A 490 26.98 28.14 16.40
CA HIS A 490 27.37 28.11 17.80
C HIS A 490 28.30 29.29 18.08
N CYS A 491 27.77 30.37 18.67
CA CYS A 491 28.57 31.24 19.52
C CYS A 491 28.56 30.62 20.93
N GLY A 492 29.77 30.34 21.44
CA GLY A 492 29.97 29.47 22.59
C GLY A 492 29.63 30.06 23.96
N LEU A 493 29.92 29.21 24.95
CA LEU A 493 29.97 29.36 26.41
C LEU A 493 28.76 28.80 27.18
N SER A 494 29.05 27.68 27.83
CA SER A 494 28.41 27.03 28.98
C SER A 494 26.92 27.30 29.23
N GLY A 495 26.10 26.32 28.86
CA GLY A 495 24.74 26.17 29.34
C GLY A 495 24.11 24.97 28.66
N SER A 496 23.65 24.00 29.44
CA SER A 496 22.80 22.91 28.94
C SER A 496 21.60 23.50 28.19
N PRO A 497 21.24 22.98 27.00
CA PRO A 497 20.13 23.54 26.24
C PRO A 497 18.82 23.26 26.98
N SER A 498 18.15 24.32 27.39
CA SER A 498 16.77 24.26 27.89
C SER A 498 15.82 23.97 26.74
N LEU A 499 14.97 22.95 26.93
CA LEU A 499 13.79 22.68 26.08
C LEU A 499 13.01 23.97 25.79
N PRO A 500 12.45 24.15 24.57
CA PRO A 500 11.56 25.27 24.29
C PRO A 500 10.34 25.18 25.20
N ARG A 501 10.18 26.16 26.09
CA ARG A 501 9.03 26.31 26.97
C ARG A 501 7.83 26.76 26.12
N PRO A 502 6.68 26.06 26.12
CA PRO A 502 5.52 26.50 25.37
C PRO A 502 5.02 27.84 25.92
N GLN A 503 4.72 28.77 25.01
CA GLN A 503 3.98 29.99 25.36
C GLN A 503 2.60 29.57 25.84
N THR A 504 2.31 29.78 27.12
CA THR A 504 0.98 29.63 27.71
C THR A 504 -0.01 30.54 26.98
N VAL A 505 -0.90 29.94 26.19
CA VAL A 505 -2.14 30.59 25.77
C VAL A 505 -3.02 30.71 27.02
N PRO A 506 -3.60 31.88 27.33
CA PRO A 506 -4.44 32.02 28.52
C PRO A 506 -5.64 31.08 28.43
N ALA A 507 -5.85 30.29 29.48
CA ALA A 507 -7.03 29.50 29.69
C ALA A 507 -8.22 30.43 29.96
N ASP A 508 -9.09 30.61 28.97
CA ASP A 508 -10.49 30.95 29.18
C ASP A 508 -11.31 30.16 28.15
N PHE A 509 -12.48 29.67 28.58
CA PHE A 509 -13.40 28.74 27.90
C PHE A 509 -13.15 27.24 28.13
N ALA A 510 -12.93 26.87 29.39
CA ALA A 510 -13.55 25.67 29.92
C ALA A 510 -14.88 26.05 30.63
N ASN A 511 -15.90 25.20 30.46
CA ASN A 511 -17.27 25.31 30.97
C ASN A 511 -18.22 26.18 30.12
N GLN A 512 -18.88 25.54 29.16
CA GLN A 512 -20.33 25.68 29.07
C GLN A 512 -20.97 24.36 28.63
N SER A 513 -21.74 23.83 29.57
CA SER A 513 -22.58 22.65 29.49
C SER A 513 -23.70 22.80 28.46
N LEU A 514 -24.01 21.69 27.79
CA LEU A 514 -25.27 21.41 27.10
C LEU A 514 -26.47 21.91 27.93
N PHE A 515 -27.32 22.76 27.34
CA PHE A 515 -28.75 22.77 27.63
C PHE A 515 -29.55 23.22 26.40
N THR A 516 -30.45 22.34 26.00
CA THR A 516 -31.59 22.55 25.12
C THR A 516 -32.55 23.56 25.77
N GLU A 517 -33.05 24.55 25.04
CA GLU A 517 -34.46 24.97 25.18
C GLU A 517 -34.99 25.82 24.02
N LEU A 518 -36.30 25.71 23.88
CA LEU A 518 -37.23 26.18 22.85
C LEU A 518 -37.42 27.71 22.75
N MET A 519 -38.08 28.10 21.64
CA MET A 519 -38.87 29.31 21.38
C MET A 519 -38.16 30.53 20.78
N SER A 520 -38.31 30.74 19.46
CA SER A 520 -39.43 31.52 18.88
C SER A 520 -39.46 31.34 17.36
#